data_AF-A0A357XS40-F1
#
_entry.id   AF-A0A357XS40-F1
#
_cell.length_a   1.000
_cell.length_b   1.000
_cell.length_c   1.000
_cell.angle_alpha   90.00
_cell.angle_beta   90.00
_cell.angle_gamma   90.00
#
_symmetry.space_group_name_H-M   'P 1'
#
loop_
_entity.id
_entity.type
_entity.pdbx_description
1 polymer ?
#
loop_
_entity_poly.entity_id
_entity_poly.type
_entity_poly.pdbx_seq_one_letter_code
_entity_poly.pdbx_strand_id
1 'polypeptide(L)'
;CGAPTDSIDAAISLAATVAPADAKILVVSDRAPESALLPGKIEWRAFGQAVGNLAIVHASRTYQGEKDRLLLEAANKSKQPRRLQLTLLDARDGKVLRQMDEMLQAGETFRVRSTVPEGIDTIDVRLASDPLAIDNRLLLLSPSRRLVRVGLGSLETGLRPKVRRAVEASGIARIVEESPEIVFTDGSAEAAVDAAGVPIWTVRFYVGGAGDEQAFIGPFVLDRSSPLTMGLSLDGVVWTATEDVHLPGTPIISAGDVPLLTEQTLRDGGKEYRLAYRDRLSTFSTQAAWPALIWNILKYRADQAGGMVSPNLRLGNDAVFIASARDKSIEWTEPDGVRRTIPVRGGQASMETRQCGLHTVKASSGEYAFSVGTLSTEESDLTGTSSGTFGGWNDEATVRTDYRSIVWALLLGVLTLLAAHLALVRKRG
;
A
#
# COMPACT_ATOMS: atom_id res chain seq x y z
N CYS A 1 15.67 -2.67 10.89
CA CYS A 1 15.11 -1.58 10.08
C CYS A 1 14.72 -2.21 8.76
N GLY A 2 13.50 -2.00 8.32
CA GLY A 2 12.97 -2.64 7.13
C GLY A 2 12.06 -1.72 6.35
N ALA A 3 11.54 -0.67 6.99
CA ALA A 3 10.73 0.32 6.32
C ALA A 3 11.62 1.29 5.53
N PRO A 4 11.19 1.73 4.33
CA PRO A 4 11.95 2.65 3.49
C PRO A 4 12.27 4.01 4.14
N THR A 5 11.61 4.34 5.27
CA THR A 5 11.70 5.62 5.98
C THR A 5 12.27 5.48 7.40
N ASP A 6 12.79 4.31 7.78
CA ASP A 6 13.35 4.11 9.12
C ASP A 6 14.56 5.03 9.36
N SER A 7 14.62 5.66 10.54
CA SER A 7 15.74 6.50 10.98
C SER A 7 16.10 6.19 12.42
N ILE A 8 17.33 5.71 12.63
CA ILE A 8 17.85 5.42 13.97
C ILE A 8 17.93 6.72 14.80
N ASP A 9 18.30 7.85 14.20
CA ASP A 9 18.35 9.14 14.89
C ASP A 9 16.97 9.60 15.38
N ALA A 10 15.93 9.40 14.56
CA ALA A 10 14.56 9.68 14.96
C ALA A 10 14.12 8.76 16.11
N ALA A 11 14.50 7.47 16.07
CA ALA A 11 14.20 6.52 17.14
C ALA A 11 14.91 6.89 18.46
N ILE A 12 16.18 7.31 18.40
CA ILE A 12 16.93 7.81 19.57
C ILE A 12 16.28 9.07 20.12
N SER A 13 15.89 10.02 19.26
CA SER A 13 15.23 11.26 19.67
C SER A 13 13.88 11.01 20.33
N LEU A 14 13.09 10.09 19.79
CA LEU A 14 11.83 9.66 20.38
C LEU A 14 12.04 9.00 21.74
N ALA A 15 13.01 8.08 21.83
CA ALA A 15 13.37 7.43 23.10
C ALA A 15 13.78 8.46 24.15
N ALA A 16 14.61 9.46 23.79
CA ALA A 16 15.02 10.53 24.68
C ALA A 16 13.86 11.46 25.11
N THR A 17 12.81 11.58 24.30
CA THR A 17 11.64 12.43 24.59
C THR A 17 10.63 11.73 25.49
N VAL A 18 10.45 10.42 25.32
CA VAL A 18 9.44 9.63 26.05
C VAL A 18 9.99 9.09 27.37
N ALA A 19 11.30 8.86 27.45
CA ALA A 19 11.92 8.30 28.63
C ALA A 19 12.18 9.36 29.73
N PRO A 20 12.23 8.94 31.01
CA PRO A 20 12.70 9.79 32.11
C PRO A 20 14.08 10.40 31.84
N ALA A 21 14.39 11.54 32.48
CA ALA A 21 15.62 12.30 32.22
C ALA A 21 16.92 11.51 32.49
N ASP A 22 16.88 10.52 33.37
CA ASP A 22 17.95 9.61 33.79
C ASP A 22 17.96 8.28 33.03
N ALA A 23 17.03 8.07 32.10
CA ALA A 23 16.96 6.85 31.32
C ALA A 23 18.19 6.69 30.42
N LYS A 24 18.71 5.47 30.41
CA LYS A 24 19.82 5.03 29.57
C LYS A 24 19.28 4.43 28.28
N ILE A 25 19.88 4.79 27.16
CA ILE A 25 19.49 4.31 25.83
C ILE A 25 20.53 3.30 25.36
N LEU A 26 20.09 2.11 24.99
CA LEU A 26 20.89 1.10 24.27
C LEU A 26 20.47 1.11 22.80
N VAL A 27 21.43 1.36 21.91
CA VAL A 27 21.23 1.22 20.47
C VAL A 27 21.86 -0.08 20.00
N VAL A 28 21.09 -0.90 19.29
CA VAL A 28 21.56 -2.14 18.68
C VAL A 28 21.45 -1.99 17.17
N SER A 29 22.57 -2.13 16.47
CA SER A 29 22.69 -1.93 15.03
C SER A 29 23.71 -2.90 14.42
N ASP A 30 23.80 -2.91 13.10
CA ASP A 30 24.83 -3.53 12.29
C ASP A 30 25.92 -2.53 11.85
N ARG A 31 25.77 -1.24 12.18
CA ARG A 31 26.69 -0.16 11.81
C ARG A 31 27.17 0.60 13.05
N ALA A 32 28.33 1.22 12.93
CA ALA A 32 28.82 2.19 13.90
C ALA A 32 27.97 3.48 13.83
N PRO A 33 27.89 4.26 14.93
CA PRO A 33 27.20 5.54 14.90
C PRO A 33 27.87 6.50 13.90
N GLU A 34 27.08 7.16 13.07
CA GLU A 34 27.58 8.16 12.11
C GLU A 34 27.98 9.48 12.79
N SER A 35 27.38 9.75 13.95
CA SER A 35 27.55 10.98 14.74
C SER A 35 28.09 10.68 16.14
N ALA A 36 28.68 11.70 16.77
CA ALA A 36 29.11 11.60 18.16
C ALA A 36 27.91 11.33 19.10
N LEU A 37 28.07 10.37 20.01
CA LEU A 37 27.03 9.97 20.96
C LEU A 37 27.02 10.90 22.19
N LEU A 38 25.84 11.09 22.79
CA LEU A 38 25.69 11.78 24.07
C LEU A 38 26.37 10.97 25.20
N PRO A 39 27.43 11.49 25.83
CA PRO A 39 28.15 10.77 26.89
C PRO A 39 27.25 10.44 28.08
N GLY A 40 27.45 9.27 28.69
CA GLY A 40 26.72 8.85 29.88
C GLY A 40 25.25 8.45 29.65
N LYS A 41 24.67 8.74 28.49
CA LYS A 41 23.26 8.43 28.17
C LYS A 41 23.09 7.32 27.15
N ILE A 42 23.95 7.27 26.14
CA ILE A 42 23.81 6.34 25.02
C ILE A 42 24.97 5.34 25.02
N GLU A 43 24.62 4.06 24.96
CA GLU A 43 25.54 2.97 24.62
C GLU A 43 25.09 2.38 23.29
N TRP A 44 26.02 2.25 22.35
CA TRP A 44 25.76 1.71 21.03
C TRP A 44 26.52 0.41 20.84
N ARG A 45 25.83 -0.65 20.42
CA ARG A 45 26.42 -1.95 20.11
C ARG A 45 26.14 -2.29 18.66
N ALA A 46 27.20 -2.37 17.88
CA ALA A 46 27.16 -2.76 16.47
C ALA A 46 27.58 -4.23 16.32
N PHE A 47 26.86 -5.00 15.50
CA PHE A 47 27.07 -6.44 15.28
C PHE A 47 27.22 -6.82 13.80
N GLY A 48 27.67 -5.89 12.97
CA GLY A 48 27.81 -6.09 11.53
C GLY A 48 29.18 -6.62 11.11
N GLN A 49 29.23 -7.25 9.95
CA GLN A 49 30.45 -7.68 9.29
C GLN A 49 30.48 -7.17 7.86
N ALA A 50 31.44 -6.32 7.53
CA ALA A 50 31.60 -5.79 6.19
C ALA A 50 31.83 -6.91 5.17
N VAL A 51 30.83 -7.17 4.35
CA VAL A 51 30.87 -8.19 3.28
C VAL A 51 30.29 -7.62 1.99
N GLY A 52 30.77 -8.13 0.86
CA GLY A 52 30.15 -7.85 -0.43
C GLY A 52 28.90 -8.70 -0.64
N ASN A 53 27.87 -8.13 -1.25
CA ASN A 53 26.57 -8.77 -1.44
C ASN A 53 26.07 -8.63 -2.89
N LEU A 54 25.56 -9.69 -3.51
CA LEU A 54 24.70 -9.63 -4.68
C LEU A 54 23.24 -9.69 -4.23
N ALA A 55 22.43 -8.72 -4.64
CA ALA A 55 21.07 -8.59 -4.12
C ALA A 55 20.04 -8.28 -5.20
N ILE A 56 18.82 -8.80 -5.02
CA ILE A 56 17.63 -8.34 -5.76
C ILE A 56 17.17 -7.02 -5.11
N VAL A 57 17.48 -5.90 -5.75
CA VAL A 57 17.21 -4.57 -5.22
C VAL A 57 15.90 -3.97 -5.72
N HIS A 58 15.37 -4.48 -6.84
CA HIS A 58 14.07 -4.08 -7.35
C HIS A 58 13.41 -5.23 -8.11
N ALA A 59 12.09 -5.32 -7.98
CA ALA A 59 11.27 -6.18 -8.80
C ALA A 59 9.86 -5.62 -8.92
N SER A 60 9.31 -5.67 -10.13
CA SER A 60 7.91 -5.35 -10.39
C SER A 60 7.35 -6.26 -11.47
N ARG A 61 6.11 -6.68 -11.25
CA ARG A 61 5.32 -7.48 -12.19
C ARG A 61 4.01 -6.73 -12.46
N THR A 62 3.80 -6.31 -13.69
CA THR A 62 2.65 -5.50 -14.09
C THR A 62 1.90 -6.16 -15.23
N TYR A 63 0.58 -6.04 -15.23
CA TYR A 63 -0.27 -6.57 -16.29
C TYR A 63 -0.09 -5.76 -17.58
N GLN A 64 0.00 -6.44 -18.73
CA GLN A 64 -0.02 -5.79 -20.04
C GLN A 64 -0.78 -6.63 -21.08
N GLY A 65 -2.11 -6.58 -21.02
CA GLY A 65 -2.96 -7.38 -21.93
C GLY A 65 -2.76 -8.87 -21.66
N GLU A 66 -2.46 -9.68 -22.66
CA GLU A 66 -2.39 -11.15 -22.48
C GLU A 66 -1.12 -11.63 -21.74
N LYS A 67 -0.15 -10.75 -21.48
CA LYS A 67 1.12 -11.10 -20.84
C LYS A 67 1.43 -10.16 -19.69
N ASP A 68 2.13 -10.66 -18.68
CA ASP A 68 2.65 -9.78 -17.65
C ASP A 68 4.04 -9.30 -18.05
N ARG A 69 4.36 -8.04 -17.75
CA ARG A 69 5.71 -7.50 -17.82
C ARG A 69 6.41 -7.70 -16.49
N LEU A 70 7.62 -8.22 -16.55
CA LEU A 70 8.53 -8.35 -15.43
C LEU A 70 9.70 -7.39 -15.63
N LEU A 71 9.94 -6.55 -14.63
CA LEU A 71 11.16 -5.78 -14.45
C LEU A 71 11.83 -6.26 -13.17
N LEU A 72 13.11 -6.59 -13.25
CA LEU A 72 13.91 -6.96 -12.09
C LEU A 72 15.29 -6.31 -12.18
N GLU A 73 15.82 -5.92 -11.04
CA GLU A 73 17.17 -5.38 -10.91
C GLU A 73 17.94 -6.16 -9.84
N ALA A 74 19.11 -6.65 -10.22
CA ALA A 74 20.07 -7.26 -9.31
C ALA A 74 21.32 -6.37 -9.26
N ALA A 75 21.87 -6.13 -8.09
CA ALA A 75 23.01 -5.25 -7.91
C ALA A 75 24.18 -5.96 -7.22
N ASN A 76 25.40 -5.67 -7.68
CA ASN A 76 26.63 -6.03 -7.00
C ASN A 76 27.03 -4.93 -6.02
N LYS A 77 26.76 -5.13 -4.72
CA LYS A 77 27.16 -4.22 -3.64
C LYS A 77 28.56 -4.48 -3.11
N SER A 78 29.33 -5.36 -3.74
CA SER A 78 30.71 -5.59 -3.34
C SER A 78 31.68 -4.61 -4.01
N LYS A 79 32.89 -4.51 -3.44
CA LYS A 79 34.00 -3.69 -3.97
C LYS A 79 34.77 -4.38 -5.11
N GLN A 80 34.34 -5.58 -5.52
CA GLN A 80 35.01 -6.39 -6.55
C GLN A 80 33.99 -6.89 -7.58
N PRO A 81 34.41 -7.26 -8.79
CA PRO A 81 33.52 -7.92 -9.73
C PRO A 81 32.98 -9.24 -9.14
N ARG A 82 31.70 -9.54 -9.37
CA ARG A 82 31.05 -10.78 -8.95
C ARG A 82 30.19 -11.37 -10.06
N ARG A 83 30.17 -12.70 -10.11
CA ARG A 83 29.33 -13.46 -11.04
C ARG A 83 27.90 -13.55 -10.51
N LEU A 84 26.97 -12.92 -11.20
CA LEU A 84 25.53 -13.03 -10.97
C LEU A 84 25.01 -14.32 -11.59
N GLN A 85 24.38 -15.17 -10.79
CA GLN A 85 23.61 -16.32 -11.27
C GLN A 85 22.17 -16.15 -10.82
N LEU A 86 21.28 -15.80 -11.75
CA LEU A 86 19.88 -15.49 -11.49
C LEU A 86 18.98 -16.48 -12.23
N THR A 87 18.02 -17.07 -11.53
CA THR A 87 17.05 -18.00 -12.11
C THR A 87 15.62 -17.57 -11.80
N LEU A 88 14.77 -17.59 -12.81
CA LEU A 88 13.32 -17.38 -12.70
C LEU A 88 12.62 -18.73 -12.89
N LEU A 89 11.83 -19.14 -11.91
CA LEU A 89 11.11 -20.41 -11.89
C LEU A 89 9.60 -20.16 -11.79
N ASP A 90 8.77 -21.02 -12.39
CA ASP A 90 7.37 -21.14 -11.97
C ASP A 90 7.36 -21.80 -10.58
N ALA A 91 6.77 -21.13 -9.60
CA ALA A 91 6.77 -21.62 -8.22
C ALA A 91 5.92 -22.88 -8.02
N ARG A 92 5.03 -23.20 -8.97
CA ARG A 92 4.12 -24.37 -8.87
C ARG A 92 4.81 -25.69 -9.16
N ASP A 93 5.62 -25.74 -10.22
CA ASP A 93 6.28 -26.97 -10.71
C ASP A 93 7.82 -26.87 -10.74
N GLY A 94 8.38 -25.71 -10.41
CA GLY A 94 9.81 -25.46 -10.46
C GLY A 94 10.37 -25.35 -11.88
N LYS A 95 9.53 -25.23 -12.90
CA LYS A 95 9.98 -25.09 -14.29
C LYS A 95 10.80 -23.82 -14.46
N VAL A 96 11.99 -23.96 -15.05
CA VAL A 96 12.84 -22.82 -15.38
C VAL A 96 12.18 -21.99 -16.48
N LEU A 97 11.81 -20.77 -16.14
CA LEU A 97 11.30 -19.77 -17.07
C LEU A 97 12.46 -19.03 -17.74
N ARG A 98 13.52 -18.75 -16.97
CA ARG A 98 14.71 -18.05 -17.45
C ARG A 98 15.90 -18.27 -16.54
N GLN A 99 17.09 -18.24 -17.11
CA GLN A 99 18.36 -18.26 -16.36
C GLN A 99 19.29 -17.19 -16.96
N MET A 100 20.03 -16.50 -16.09
CA MET A 100 21.04 -15.52 -16.44
C MET A 100 22.32 -15.80 -15.68
N ASP A 101 23.45 -15.56 -16.36
CA ASP A 101 24.78 -15.71 -15.83
C ASP A 101 25.66 -14.59 -16.37
N GLU A 102 25.95 -13.59 -15.54
CA GLU A 102 26.61 -12.36 -15.95
C GLU A 102 27.72 -11.99 -14.97
N MET A 103 28.77 -11.32 -15.45
CA MET A 103 29.81 -10.76 -14.59
C MET A 103 29.51 -9.29 -14.33
N LEU A 104 29.19 -8.94 -13.09
CA LEU A 104 28.91 -7.57 -12.68
C LEU A 104 30.14 -6.92 -12.07
N GLN A 105 30.50 -5.73 -12.53
CA GLN A 105 31.51 -4.90 -11.90
C GLN A 105 31.09 -4.45 -10.50
N ALA A 106 32.04 -3.97 -9.71
CA ALA A 106 31.77 -3.42 -8.39
C ALA A 106 30.74 -2.27 -8.49
N GLY A 107 29.66 -2.33 -7.71
CA GLY A 107 28.59 -1.33 -7.72
C GLY A 107 27.62 -1.42 -8.91
N GLU A 108 27.82 -2.35 -9.85
CA GLU A 108 26.99 -2.44 -11.05
C GLU A 108 25.59 -3.01 -10.75
N THR A 109 24.58 -2.47 -11.43
CA THR A 109 23.20 -2.97 -11.42
C THR A 109 22.83 -3.57 -12.77
N PHE A 110 22.45 -4.84 -12.75
CA PHE A 110 21.93 -5.57 -13.91
C PHE A 110 20.40 -5.51 -13.96
N ARG A 111 19.86 -5.09 -15.10
CA ARG A 111 18.42 -4.93 -15.30
C ARG A 111 17.87 -6.00 -16.24
N VAL A 112 16.92 -6.78 -15.75
CA VAL A 112 16.16 -7.77 -16.50
C VAL A 112 14.81 -7.20 -16.89
N ARG A 113 14.50 -7.25 -18.19
CA ARG A 113 13.16 -7.06 -18.73
C ARG A 113 12.70 -8.36 -19.38
N SER A 114 11.53 -8.84 -18.99
CA SER A 114 10.96 -10.07 -19.53
C SER A 114 9.44 -9.98 -19.62
N THR A 115 8.85 -10.83 -20.43
CA THR A 115 7.40 -11.10 -20.40
C THR A 115 7.17 -12.44 -19.74
N VAL A 116 6.12 -12.54 -18.93
CA VAL A 116 5.68 -13.77 -18.28
C VAL A 116 4.45 -14.27 -19.04
N PRO A 117 4.44 -15.53 -19.50
CA PRO A 117 3.27 -16.12 -20.13
C PRO A 117 2.04 -16.07 -19.22
N GLU A 118 0.86 -16.10 -19.81
CA GLU A 118 -0.38 -16.29 -19.08
C GLU A 118 -0.38 -17.61 -18.31
N GLY A 119 -1.07 -17.63 -17.17
CA GLY A 119 -1.26 -18.82 -16.37
C GLY A 119 -0.12 -19.11 -15.41
N ILE A 120 0.92 -18.27 -15.30
CA ILE A 120 1.94 -18.36 -14.24
C ILE A 120 1.50 -17.53 -13.05
N ASP A 121 1.08 -18.13 -11.94
CA ASP A 121 0.55 -17.35 -10.81
C ASP A 121 1.67 -16.72 -9.98
N THR A 122 2.75 -17.45 -9.74
CA THR A 122 3.87 -17.01 -8.89
C THR A 122 5.20 -17.36 -9.53
N ILE A 123 6.11 -16.38 -9.56
CA ILE A 123 7.49 -16.56 -10.02
C ILE A 123 8.40 -16.65 -8.80
N ASP A 124 9.20 -17.70 -8.70
CA ASP A 124 10.27 -17.82 -7.71
C ASP A 124 11.59 -17.34 -8.36
N VAL A 125 12.05 -16.18 -7.91
CA VAL A 125 13.28 -15.55 -8.33
C VAL A 125 14.38 -15.96 -7.36
N ARG A 126 15.46 -16.56 -7.88
CA ARG A 126 16.58 -17.05 -7.06
C ARG A 126 17.91 -16.53 -7.56
N LEU A 127 18.70 -16.00 -6.63
CA LEU A 127 20.14 -15.80 -6.80
C LEU A 127 20.90 -17.02 -6.28
N ALA A 128 22.12 -17.23 -6.79
CA ALA A 128 23.08 -18.08 -6.11
C ALA A 128 23.34 -17.56 -4.69
N SER A 129 23.71 -18.47 -3.78
CA SER A 129 23.89 -18.13 -2.37
C SER A 129 24.93 -17.03 -2.16
N ASP A 130 24.49 -15.91 -1.60
CA ASP A 130 25.31 -14.79 -1.10
C ASP A 130 25.10 -14.62 0.43
N PRO A 131 26.04 -14.02 1.20
CA PRO A 131 25.94 -13.73 2.63
C PRO A 131 24.58 -13.27 3.18
N LEU A 132 23.79 -12.49 2.43
CA LEU A 132 22.48 -12.03 2.90
C LEU A 132 21.35 -12.86 2.30
N ALA A 133 20.96 -13.94 3.00
CA ALA A 133 19.98 -14.92 2.51
C ALA A 133 18.64 -14.32 2.09
N ILE A 134 18.19 -13.25 2.75
CA ILE A 134 16.92 -12.57 2.46
C ILE A 134 16.89 -11.88 1.09
N ASP A 135 18.06 -11.58 0.50
CA ASP A 135 18.17 -10.99 -0.83
C ASP A 135 18.26 -12.04 -1.95
N ASN A 136 18.51 -13.30 -1.57
CA ASN A 136 18.77 -14.36 -2.54
C ASN A 136 17.49 -14.97 -3.12
N ARG A 137 16.33 -14.66 -2.56
CA ARG A 137 15.06 -15.24 -2.98
C ARG A 137 13.91 -14.23 -2.89
N LEU A 138 13.10 -14.19 -3.93
CA LEU A 138 11.89 -13.37 -3.99
C LEU A 138 10.77 -14.15 -4.67
N LEU A 139 9.57 -14.09 -4.10
CA LEU A 139 8.36 -14.55 -4.78
C LEU A 139 7.65 -13.35 -5.41
N LEU A 140 7.26 -13.48 -6.68
CA LEU A 140 6.50 -12.46 -7.40
C LEU A 140 5.17 -13.02 -7.87
N LEU A 141 4.11 -12.63 -7.18
CA LEU A 141 2.74 -13.00 -7.53
C LEU A 141 2.28 -12.22 -8.76
N SER A 142 1.34 -12.83 -9.49
CA SER A 142 0.58 -12.18 -10.55
C SER A 142 0.02 -10.86 -10.06
N PRO A 143 0.06 -9.79 -10.88
CA PRO A 143 -0.70 -8.58 -10.60
C PRO A 143 -2.19 -8.95 -10.42
N SER A 144 -2.91 -8.21 -9.58
CA SER A 144 -4.34 -8.43 -9.37
C SER A 144 -5.09 -8.17 -10.68
N ARG A 145 -5.60 -9.23 -11.31
CA ARG A 145 -6.38 -9.18 -12.55
C ARG A 145 -7.87 -9.04 -12.24
N ARG A 146 -8.24 -8.13 -11.34
CA ARG A 146 -9.64 -8.00 -10.95
C ARG A 146 -10.44 -7.33 -12.05
N LEU A 147 -10.89 -8.14 -13.01
CA LEU A 147 -11.86 -7.71 -14.00
C LEU A 147 -13.23 -7.66 -13.34
N VAL A 148 -13.87 -6.49 -13.37
CA VAL A 148 -15.26 -6.34 -12.94
C VAL A 148 -16.15 -7.16 -13.86
N ARG A 149 -16.95 -8.05 -13.27
CA ARG A 149 -17.93 -8.84 -14.03
C ARG A 149 -19.15 -7.97 -14.35
N VAL A 150 -19.40 -7.73 -15.63
CA VAL A 150 -20.44 -6.82 -16.10
C VAL A 150 -21.58 -7.59 -16.75
N GLY A 151 -22.79 -7.42 -16.22
CA GLY A 151 -24.02 -7.86 -16.87
C GLY A 151 -24.55 -6.78 -17.81
N LEU A 152 -24.99 -7.19 -19.01
CA LEU A 152 -25.76 -6.33 -19.89
C LEU A 152 -27.21 -6.79 -19.85
N GLY A 153 -28.04 -6.07 -19.10
CA GLY A 153 -29.47 -6.35 -18.95
C GLY A 153 -30.27 -5.97 -20.19
N SER A 154 -31.55 -5.60 -19.99
CA SER A 154 -32.33 -4.95 -21.05
C SER A 154 -31.66 -3.63 -21.40
N LEU A 155 -31.36 -3.41 -22.68
CA LEU A 155 -30.80 -2.17 -23.20
C LEU A 155 -31.38 -1.96 -24.59
N GLU A 156 -31.77 -0.71 -24.89
CA GLU A 156 -32.18 -0.31 -26.22
C GLU A 156 -31.15 -0.71 -27.27
N THR A 157 -31.64 -1.02 -28.48
CA THR A 157 -30.83 -1.58 -29.58
C THR A 157 -29.60 -0.72 -29.91
N GLY A 158 -29.71 0.60 -29.85
CA GLY A 158 -28.59 1.52 -30.11
C GLY A 158 -27.59 1.63 -28.96
N LEU A 159 -28.04 1.47 -27.73
CA LEU A 159 -27.25 1.68 -26.52
C LEU A 159 -26.38 0.47 -26.16
N ARG A 160 -26.92 -0.75 -26.33
CA ARG A 160 -26.20 -1.99 -26.03
C ARG A 160 -24.80 -2.08 -26.66
N PRO A 161 -24.60 -1.83 -27.97
CA PRO A 161 -23.26 -1.89 -28.58
C PRO A 161 -22.31 -0.80 -28.04
N LYS A 162 -22.83 0.38 -27.67
CA LYS A 162 -22.03 1.49 -27.13
C LYS A 162 -21.53 1.20 -25.71
N VAL A 163 -22.41 0.64 -24.84
CA VAL A 163 -22.02 0.17 -23.50
C VAL A 163 -21.02 -0.97 -23.62
N ARG A 164 -21.31 -1.99 -24.44
CA ARG A 164 -20.41 -3.12 -24.70
C ARG A 164 -19.01 -2.65 -25.09
N ARG A 165 -18.92 -1.77 -26.10
CA ARG A 165 -17.64 -1.26 -26.59
C ARG A 165 -16.88 -0.49 -25.51
N ALA A 166 -17.56 0.34 -24.71
CA ALA A 166 -16.91 1.08 -23.62
C ALA A 166 -16.40 0.15 -22.50
N VAL A 167 -17.18 -0.88 -22.15
CA VAL A 167 -16.76 -1.90 -21.17
C VAL A 167 -15.56 -2.69 -21.68
N GLU A 168 -15.59 -3.16 -22.92
CA GLU A 168 -14.48 -3.91 -23.55
C GLU A 168 -13.23 -3.05 -23.69
N ALA A 169 -13.37 -1.78 -24.08
CA ALA A 169 -12.27 -0.83 -24.19
C ALA A 169 -11.66 -0.43 -22.83
N SER A 170 -12.36 -0.65 -21.71
CA SER A 170 -11.88 -0.28 -20.38
C SER A 170 -10.65 -1.08 -19.94
N GLY A 171 -10.49 -2.31 -20.43
CA GLY A 171 -9.42 -3.23 -20.03
C GLY A 171 -9.49 -3.72 -18.58
N ILE A 172 -10.51 -3.31 -17.80
CA ILE A 172 -10.67 -3.65 -16.36
C ILE A 172 -11.98 -4.37 -16.06
N ALA A 173 -12.70 -4.81 -17.10
CA ALA A 173 -13.99 -5.46 -16.97
C ALA A 173 -14.18 -6.54 -18.03
N ARG A 174 -15.03 -7.51 -17.72
CA ARG A 174 -15.46 -8.57 -18.65
C ARG A 174 -16.97 -8.70 -18.60
N ILE A 175 -17.59 -8.82 -19.78
CA ILE A 175 -19.02 -9.06 -19.88
C ILE A 175 -19.32 -10.54 -19.56
N VAL A 176 -20.28 -10.77 -18.67
CA VAL A 176 -20.72 -12.09 -18.23
C VAL A 176 -22.25 -12.18 -18.27
N GLU A 177 -22.76 -13.40 -18.41
CA GLU A 177 -24.20 -13.67 -18.31
C GLU A 177 -24.61 -14.04 -16.88
N GLU A 178 -23.70 -14.65 -16.12
CA GLU A 178 -23.95 -15.14 -14.77
C GLU A 178 -23.10 -14.39 -13.73
N SER A 179 -23.69 -14.17 -12.55
CA SER A 179 -23.04 -13.56 -11.38
C SER A 179 -22.31 -12.22 -11.65
N PRO A 180 -22.98 -11.22 -12.25
CA PRO A 180 -22.38 -9.90 -12.47
C PRO A 180 -22.15 -9.15 -11.15
N GLU A 181 -21.08 -8.36 -11.08
CA GLU A 181 -20.80 -7.42 -9.97
C GLU A 181 -21.45 -6.06 -10.21
N ILE A 182 -21.76 -5.75 -11.47
CA ILE A 182 -22.47 -4.55 -11.92
C ILE A 182 -23.32 -4.87 -13.15
N VAL A 183 -24.51 -4.30 -13.24
CA VAL A 183 -25.43 -4.46 -14.37
C VAL A 183 -25.73 -3.11 -15.02
N PHE A 184 -25.57 -3.04 -16.34
CA PHE A 184 -26.04 -1.92 -17.15
C PHE A 184 -27.39 -2.28 -17.76
N THR A 185 -28.41 -1.45 -17.54
CA THR A 185 -29.79 -1.74 -17.96
C THR A 185 -30.59 -0.46 -18.20
N ASP A 186 -31.65 -0.52 -19.01
CA ASP A 186 -32.70 0.51 -19.11
C ASP A 186 -33.99 0.12 -18.40
N GLY A 187 -34.19 -1.18 -18.14
CA GLY A 187 -35.35 -1.72 -17.45
C GLY A 187 -35.33 -1.53 -15.93
N SER A 188 -36.36 -2.08 -15.29
CA SER A 188 -36.42 -2.18 -13.83
C SER A 188 -35.40 -3.18 -13.29
N ALA A 189 -34.40 -2.70 -12.56
CA ALA A 189 -33.58 -3.55 -11.70
C ALA A 189 -34.12 -3.51 -10.27
N GLU A 190 -34.34 -4.68 -9.68
CA GLU A 190 -34.51 -4.80 -8.24
C GLU A 190 -33.13 -4.83 -7.57
N ALA A 191 -33.06 -4.42 -6.29
CA ALA A 191 -31.85 -4.58 -5.50
C ALA A 191 -31.48 -6.06 -5.47
N ALA A 192 -30.34 -6.38 -6.07
CA ALA A 192 -29.88 -7.75 -6.25
C ALA A 192 -28.57 -7.94 -5.51
N VAL A 193 -28.40 -9.13 -4.94
CA VAL A 193 -27.16 -9.59 -4.34
C VAL A 193 -26.67 -10.81 -5.09
N ASP A 194 -25.35 -10.99 -5.18
CA ASP A 194 -24.78 -12.19 -5.80
C ASP A 194 -24.92 -13.43 -4.90
N ALA A 195 -24.41 -14.59 -5.34
CA ALA A 195 -24.48 -15.84 -4.58
C ALA A 195 -23.73 -15.76 -3.23
N ALA A 196 -22.73 -14.87 -3.12
CA ALA A 196 -22.04 -14.57 -1.87
C ALA A 196 -22.78 -13.49 -1.05
N GLY A 197 -23.92 -13.00 -1.54
CA GLY A 197 -24.75 -11.93 -0.99
C GLY A 197 -24.06 -10.57 -0.94
N VAL A 198 -23.12 -10.32 -1.85
CA VAL A 198 -22.53 -9.01 -2.13
C VAL A 198 -23.48 -8.24 -3.03
N PRO A 199 -23.80 -6.97 -2.73
CA PRO A 199 -24.68 -6.17 -3.58
C PRO A 199 -24.15 -6.01 -5.00
N ILE A 200 -25.04 -6.22 -5.98
CA ILE A 200 -24.80 -5.98 -7.39
C ILE A 200 -25.08 -4.51 -7.66
N TRP A 201 -24.10 -3.79 -8.20
CA TRP A 201 -24.31 -2.39 -8.56
C TRP A 201 -25.16 -2.29 -9.82
N THR A 202 -25.96 -1.23 -9.93
CA THR A 202 -26.81 -1.01 -11.12
C THR A 202 -26.47 0.33 -11.74
N VAL A 203 -26.27 0.34 -13.06
CA VAL A 203 -26.25 1.55 -13.88
C VAL A 203 -27.50 1.53 -14.74
N ARG A 204 -28.43 2.40 -14.41
CA ARG A 204 -29.73 2.48 -15.06
C ARG A 204 -29.79 3.65 -16.03
N PHE A 205 -30.09 3.36 -17.28
CA PHE A 205 -30.40 4.36 -18.29
C PHE A 205 -31.90 4.60 -18.30
N TYR A 206 -32.32 5.80 -17.94
CA TYR A 206 -33.71 6.20 -18.04
C TYR A 206 -34.01 6.56 -19.48
N VAL A 207 -34.36 5.55 -20.27
CA VAL A 207 -34.75 5.68 -21.67
C VAL A 207 -36.28 5.67 -21.82
N GLY A 208 -36.99 6.46 -21.01
CA GLY A 208 -38.44 6.59 -21.16
C GLY A 208 -39.08 7.45 -20.07
N GLY A 209 -39.89 8.41 -20.50
CA GLY A 209 -40.81 9.22 -19.70
C GLY A 209 -41.85 9.80 -20.65
N ALA A 210 -43.07 10.05 -20.20
CA ALA A 210 -44.16 10.53 -21.05
C ALA A 210 -44.06 12.03 -21.44
N GLY A 211 -42.93 12.68 -21.13
CA GLY A 211 -42.70 14.11 -21.34
C GLY A 211 -41.79 14.42 -22.53
N ASP A 212 -41.66 15.72 -22.82
CA ASP A 212 -40.88 16.23 -23.94
C ASP A 212 -39.38 15.99 -23.74
N GLU A 213 -38.68 15.76 -24.86
CA GLU A 213 -37.24 15.56 -24.88
C GLU A 213 -36.52 16.91 -25.00
N GLN A 214 -35.61 17.18 -24.07
CA GLN A 214 -34.85 18.42 -24.01
C GLN A 214 -33.37 18.15 -24.19
N ALA A 215 -32.74 18.92 -25.09
CA ALA A 215 -31.31 18.90 -25.32
C ALA A 215 -30.59 19.93 -24.45
N PHE A 216 -29.67 19.48 -23.60
CA PHE A 216 -28.85 20.30 -22.74
C PHE A 216 -27.45 20.45 -23.34
N ILE A 217 -27.01 21.69 -23.55
CA ILE A 217 -25.70 22.04 -24.17
C ILE A 217 -24.70 22.57 -23.11
N GLY A 218 -25.13 22.60 -21.84
CA GLY A 218 -24.36 23.13 -20.71
C GLY A 218 -24.74 24.57 -20.34
N PRO A 219 -24.14 25.12 -19.26
CA PRO A 219 -23.04 24.55 -18.48
C PRO A 219 -23.48 23.33 -17.65
N PHE A 220 -22.63 22.29 -17.63
CA PHE A 220 -22.82 21.13 -16.77
C PHE A 220 -22.11 21.34 -15.43
N VAL A 221 -22.81 21.05 -14.34
CA VAL A 221 -22.25 21.06 -12.98
C VAL A 221 -21.87 19.62 -12.62
N LEU A 222 -20.63 19.44 -12.17
CA LEU A 222 -20.07 18.15 -11.77
C LEU A 222 -19.76 18.16 -10.28
N ASP A 223 -20.22 17.15 -9.54
CA ASP A 223 -19.75 16.90 -8.18
C ASP A 223 -18.30 16.39 -8.22
N ARG A 224 -17.35 17.28 -7.95
CA ARG A 224 -15.90 16.98 -7.94
C ARG A 224 -15.46 16.09 -6.79
N SER A 225 -16.31 15.87 -5.78
CA SER A 225 -16.03 14.93 -4.69
C SER A 225 -16.32 13.47 -5.09
N SER A 226 -17.14 13.27 -6.13
CA SER A 226 -17.48 11.94 -6.63
C SER A 226 -16.35 11.34 -7.48
N PRO A 227 -15.95 10.06 -7.24
CA PRO A 227 -15.00 9.35 -8.09
C PRO A 227 -15.43 9.26 -9.56
N LEU A 228 -16.72 9.39 -9.85
CA LEU A 228 -17.28 9.29 -11.20
C LEU A 228 -16.92 10.49 -12.09
N THR A 229 -16.58 11.63 -11.51
CA THR A 229 -16.27 12.88 -12.25
C THR A 229 -14.77 13.10 -12.43
N MET A 230 -13.93 12.17 -11.96
CA MET A 230 -12.48 12.25 -12.09
C MET A 230 -12.07 12.27 -13.57
N GLY A 231 -11.37 13.33 -13.97
CA GLY A 231 -10.93 13.51 -15.35
C GLY A 231 -12.04 13.67 -16.40
N LEU A 232 -13.31 13.80 -15.98
CA LEU A 232 -14.45 13.94 -16.89
C LEU A 232 -14.54 15.40 -17.39
N SER A 233 -14.57 15.56 -18.71
CA SER A 233 -14.96 16.79 -19.39
C SER A 233 -16.21 16.52 -20.23
N LEU A 234 -17.16 17.46 -20.18
CA LEU A 234 -18.40 17.44 -20.96
C LEU A 234 -18.42 18.56 -22.02
N ASP A 235 -17.25 19.06 -22.40
CA ASP A 235 -17.13 20.14 -23.39
C ASP A 235 -17.65 19.66 -24.76
N GLY A 236 -18.56 20.43 -25.36
CA GLY A 236 -19.18 20.07 -26.64
C GLY A 236 -20.16 18.90 -26.60
N VAL A 237 -20.50 18.40 -25.40
CA VAL A 237 -21.55 17.38 -25.23
C VAL A 237 -22.93 18.03 -25.35
N VAL A 238 -23.76 17.46 -26.21
CA VAL A 238 -25.21 17.65 -26.20
C VAL A 238 -25.79 16.45 -25.47
N TRP A 239 -26.37 16.69 -24.31
CA TRP A 239 -26.97 15.68 -23.47
C TRP A 239 -28.48 15.79 -23.57
N THR A 240 -29.15 14.79 -24.09
CA THR A 240 -30.61 14.81 -24.23
C THR A 240 -31.26 13.89 -23.22
N ALA A 241 -32.24 14.44 -22.49
CA ALA A 241 -33.02 13.76 -21.46
C ALA A 241 -34.49 14.22 -21.54
N THR A 242 -35.38 13.56 -20.80
CA THR A 242 -36.77 14.03 -20.65
C THR A 242 -36.80 15.16 -19.61
N GLU A 243 -37.49 16.27 -19.93
CA GLU A 243 -37.53 17.48 -19.08
C GLU A 243 -38.04 17.19 -17.65
N ASP A 244 -39.09 16.39 -17.53
CA ASP A 244 -39.70 16.04 -16.23
C ASP A 244 -39.09 14.80 -15.55
N VAL A 245 -37.87 14.39 -15.92
CA VAL A 245 -37.27 13.18 -15.35
C VAL A 245 -36.83 13.41 -13.90
N HIS A 246 -37.62 12.92 -12.96
CA HIS A 246 -37.20 12.90 -11.56
C HIS A 246 -36.26 11.72 -11.32
N LEU A 247 -34.96 12.00 -11.15
CA LEU A 247 -33.96 11.00 -10.77
C LEU A 247 -33.76 10.99 -9.24
N PRO A 248 -34.15 9.93 -8.53
CA PRO A 248 -33.87 9.82 -7.11
C PRO A 248 -32.36 9.70 -6.85
N GLY A 249 -31.90 10.26 -5.73
CA GLY A 249 -30.52 10.17 -5.26
C GLY A 249 -29.81 11.52 -5.22
N THR A 250 -28.51 11.47 -4.95
CA THR A 250 -27.64 12.65 -4.92
C THR A 250 -27.16 12.98 -6.34
N PRO A 251 -27.32 14.22 -6.83
CA PRO A 251 -26.86 14.60 -8.16
C PRO A 251 -25.33 14.59 -8.25
N ILE A 252 -24.81 13.90 -9.26
CA ILE A 252 -23.38 13.85 -9.62
C ILE A 252 -23.11 14.74 -10.84
N ILE A 253 -24.04 14.75 -11.81
CA ILE A 253 -23.99 15.60 -13.01
C ILE A 253 -25.35 16.27 -13.17
N SER A 254 -25.36 17.57 -13.41
CA SER A 254 -26.60 18.35 -13.63
C SER A 254 -26.41 19.38 -14.74
N ALA A 255 -27.49 19.75 -15.41
CA ALA A 255 -27.56 20.92 -16.30
C ALA A 255 -28.55 21.91 -15.70
N GLY A 256 -28.06 23.02 -15.14
CA GLY A 256 -28.88 23.89 -14.31
C GLY A 256 -29.40 23.13 -13.07
N ASP A 257 -30.71 23.09 -12.91
CA ASP A 257 -31.44 22.38 -11.85
C ASP A 257 -31.88 20.95 -12.25
N VAL A 258 -31.61 20.53 -13.49
CA VAL A 258 -32.00 19.21 -13.99
C VAL A 258 -30.88 18.18 -13.70
N PRO A 259 -31.12 17.17 -12.85
CA PRO A 259 -30.15 16.10 -12.61
C PRO A 259 -30.08 15.17 -13.82
N LEU A 260 -28.86 14.95 -14.33
CA LEU A 260 -28.60 14.07 -15.49
C LEU A 260 -27.99 12.73 -15.06
N LEU A 261 -27.23 12.74 -13.96
CA LEU A 261 -26.71 11.55 -13.30
C LEU A 261 -26.89 11.68 -11.79
N THR A 262 -27.53 10.70 -11.17
CA THR A 262 -27.62 10.61 -9.70
C THR A 262 -27.03 9.31 -9.18
N GLU A 263 -26.55 9.35 -7.94
CA GLU A 263 -26.13 8.18 -7.17
C GLU A 263 -27.12 7.94 -6.02
N GLN A 264 -27.49 6.68 -5.80
CA GLN A 264 -28.19 6.26 -4.59
C GLN A 264 -27.50 5.03 -3.99
N THR A 265 -27.19 5.10 -2.69
CA THR A 265 -26.81 3.92 -1.92
C THR A 265 -28.07 3.18 -1.49
N LEU A 266 -28.17 1.90 -1.85
CA LEU A 266 -29.26 1.00 -1.52
C LEU A 266 -29.11 0.46 -0.09
N ARG A 267 -30.20 -0.09 0.47
CA ARG A 267 -30.23 -0.57 1.87
C ARG A 267 -29.27 -1.71 2.16
N ASP A 268 -28.95 -2.51 1.14
CA ASP A 268 -27.99 -3.61 1.18
C ASP A 268 -26.53 -3.14 1.06
N GLY A 269 -26.29 -1.84 0.86
CA GLY A 269 -24.98 -1.26 0.59
C GLY A 269 -24.59 -1.27 -0.89
N GLY A 270 -25.48 -1.72 -1.79
CA GLY A 270 -25.32 -1.58 -3.22
C GLY A 270 -25.39 -0.12 -3.66
N LYS A 271 -24.89 0.16 -4.87
CA LYS A 271 -25.02 1.47 -5.50
C LYS A 271 -25.86 1.37 -6.74
N GLU A 272 -26.76 2.33 -6.89
CA GLU A 272 -27.52 2.56 -8.11
C GLU A 272 -27.16 3.92 -8.68
N TYR A 273 -26.69 3.91 -9.92
CA TYR A 273 -26.45 5.10 -10.72
C TYR A 273 -27.55 5.24 -11.74
N ARG A 274 -28.17 6.41 -11.81
CA ARG A 274 -29.26 6.68 -12.73
C ARG A 274 -28.85 7.75 -13.70
N LEU A 275 -28.80 7.41 -14.99
CA LEU A 275 -28.52 8.34 -16.08
C LEU A 275 -29.83 8.65 -16.80
N ALA A 276 -30.28 9.90 -16.77
CA ALA A 276 -31.28 10.37 -17.71
C ALA A 276 -30.62 10.57 -19.07
N TYR A 277 -30.88 9.69 -20.04
CA TYR A 277 -30.12 9.67 -21.28
C TYR A 277 -30.96 9.15 -22.46
N ARG A 278 -30.93 9.90 -23.57
CA ARG A 278 -31.53 9.52 -24.86
C ARG A 278 -30.47 9.34 -25.92
N ASP A 279 -30.22 8.09 -26.29
CA ASP A 279 -29.10 7.74 -27.16
C ASP A 279 -29.17 8.34 -28.57
N ARG A 280 -30.37 8.41 -29.14
CA ARG A 280 -30.58 8.90 -30.51
C ARG A 280 -30.34 10.40 -30.67
N LEU A 281 -30.54 11.17 -29.61
CA LEU A 281 -30.51 12.64 -29.65
C LEU A 281 -29.34 13.24 -28.88
N SER A 282 -28.51 12.42 -28.25
CA SER A 282 -27.35 12.86 -27.48
C SER A 282 -26.05 12.61 -28.24
N THR A 283 -25.08 13.50 -28.08
CA THR A 283 -23.70 13.26 -28.53
C THR A 283 -22.83 12.64 -27.43
N PHE A 284 -23.31 12.55 -26.20
CA PHE A 284 -22.52 12.05 -25.06
C PHE A 284 -21.83 10.70 -25.34
N SER A 285 -22.55 9.71 -25.88
CA SER A 285 -22.00 8.37 -26.18
C SER A 285 -20.98 8.31 -27.33
N THR A 286 -20.88 9.37 -28.14
CA THR A 286 -19.92 9.47 -29.25
C THR A 286 -18.67 10.27 -28.87
N GLN A 287 -18.66 10.89 -27.69
CA GLN A 287 -17.55 11.69 -27.18
C GLN A 287 -16.67 10.90 -26.21
N ALA A 288 -15.47 11.41 -25.94
CA ALA A 288 -14.51 10.80 -25.00
C ALA A 288 -15.04 10.71 -23.55
N ALA A 289 -16.02 11.53 -23.20
CA ALA A 289 -16.65 11.54 -21.89
C ALA A 289 -17.40 10.23 -21.56
N TRP A 290 -17.94 9.54 -22.57
CA TRP A 290 -18.63 8.27 -22.41
C TRP A 290 -17.73 7.14 -21.90
N PRO A 291 -16.66 6.75 -22.61
CA PRO A 291 -15.76 5.71 -22.11
C PRO A 291 -15.09 6.13 -20.79
N ALA A 292 -14.85 7.43 -20.55
CA ALA A 292 -14.33 7.91 -19.26
C ALA A 292 -15.31 7.66 -18.10
N LEU A 293 -16.59 7.99 -18.25
CA LEU A 293 -17.60 7.73 -17.23
C LEU A 293 -17.75 6.23 -16.94
N ILE A 294 -17.84 5.40 -17.99
CA ILE A 294 -17.93 3.94 -17.86
C ILE A 294 -16.70 3.39 -17.14
N TRP A 295 -15.49 3.84 -17.51
CA TRP A 295 -14.26 3.46 -16.84
C TRP A 295 -14.26 3.87 -15.36
N ASN A 296 -14.68 5.10 -15.03
CA ASN A 296 -14.74 5.57 -13.64
C ASN A 296 -15.69 4.72 -12.79
N ILE A 297 -16.87 4.35 -13.31
CA ILE A 297 -17.83 3.47 -12.62
C ILE A 297 -17.20 2.08 -12.37
N LEU A 298 -16.58 1.49 -13.39
CA LEU A 298 -15.95 0.17 -13.29
C LEU A 298 -14.76 0.19 -12.33
N LYS A 299 -13.91 1.22 -12.42
CA LYS A 299 -12.78 1.41 -11.50
C LYS A 299 -13.25 1.55 -10.07
N TYR A 300 -14.31 2.34 -9.84
CA TYR A 300 -14.86 2.49 -8.50
C TYR A 300 -15.45 1.18 -7.98
N ARG A 301 -16.12 0.38 -8.83
CA ARG A 301 -16.56 -0.94 -8.44
C ARG A 301 -15.39 -1.84 -8.07
N ALA A 302 -14.32 -1.86 -8.88
CA ALA A 302 -13.12 -2.67 -8.65
C ALA A 302 -12.42 -2.31 -7.33
N ASP A 303 -12.36 -1.01 -7.00
CA ASP A 303 -11.72 -0.51 -5.76
C ASP A 303 -12.50 -0.85 -4.50
N GLN A 304 -13.83 -0.97 -4.60
CA GLN A 304 -14.71 -1.37 -3.48
C GLN A 304 -14.77 -2.88 -3.27
N ALA A 305 -14.03 -3.62 -4.07
CA ALA A 305 -14.18 -5.04 -4.14
C ALA A 305 -13.06 -5.68 -3.32
N GLY A 306 -13.43 -6.52 -2.35
CA GLY A 306 -12.50 -6.97 -1.31
C GLY A 306 -11.29 -7.76 -1.82
N GLY A 307 -10.13 -7.61 -1.17
CA GLY A 307 -8.87 -8.22 -1.58
C GLY A 307 -7.64 -7.40 -1.21
N MET A 308 -6.46 -7.92 -1.55
CA MET A 308 -5.20 -7.19 -1.37
C MET A 308 -5.07 -6.04 -2.39
N VAL A 309 -4.67 -4.86 -1.91
CA VAL A 309 -4.42 -3.69 -2.77
C VAL A 309 -3.22 -3.93 -3.69
N SER A 310 -2.15 -4.54 -3.16
CA SER A 310 -0.98 -4.95 -3.95
C SER A 310 -0.59 -6.39 -3.62
N PRO A 311 -0.36 -7.25 -4.62
CA PRO A 311 0.09 -8.62 -4.42
C PRO A 311 1.60 -8.74 -4.18
N ASN A 312 2.38 -7.68 -4.43
CA ASN A 312 3.82 -7.65 -4.22
C ASN A 312 4.20 -6.37 -3.47
N LEU A 313 4.90 -6.51 -2.35
CA LEU A 313 5.24 -5.45 -1.43
C LEU A 313 6.72 -5.49 -1.06
N ARG A 314 7.24 -4.34 -0.62
CA ARG A 314 8.53 -4.23 0.05
C ARG A 314 8.33 -4.45 1.54
N LEU A 315 9.32 -5.07 2.19
CA LEU A 315 9.40 -5.18 3.64
C LEU A 315 9.21 -3.80 4.30
N GLY A 316 8.56 -3.77 5.45
CA GLY A 316 8.27 -2.55 6.20
C GLY A 316 7.16 -1.67 5.61
N ASN A 317 6.64 -1.97 4.41
CA ASN A 317 5.42 -1.31 3.93
C ASN A 317 4.18 -1.89 4.63
N ASP A 318 3.15 -1.05 4.75
CA ASP A 318 1.82 -1.50 5.15
C ASP A 318 1.18 -2.32 4.02
N ALA A 319 0.84 -3.57 4.35
CA ALA A 319 0.01 -4.41 3.52
C ALA A 319 -1.46 -4.08 3.84
N VAL A 320 -2.19 -3.60 2.82
CA VAL A 320 -3.58 -3.16 2.93
C VAL A 320 -4.51 -4.15 2.25
N PHE A 321 -5.51 -4.60 3.00
CA PHE A 321 -6.61 -5.44 2.54
C PHE A 321 -7.91 -4.64 2.57
N ILE A 322 -8.60 -4.57 1.42
CA ILE A 322 -9.96 -4.05 1.33
C ILE A 322 -10.90 -5.16 1.77
N ALA A 323 -11.64 -4.92 2.83
CA ALA A 323 -12.55 -5.90 3.40
C ALA A 323 -13.95 -5.76 2.80
N SER A 324 -14.71 -6.85 2.76
CA SER A 324 -16.13 -6.75 2.40
C SER A 324 -16.91 -6.11 3.55
N ALA A 325 -18.12 -5.61 3.27
CA ALA A 325 -19.00 -5.03 4.30
C ALA A 325 -19.34 -6.00 5.47
N ARG A 326 -19.10 -7.29 5.30
CA ARG A 326 -19.36 -8.33 6.30
C ARG A 326 -18.18 -8.61 7.21
N ASP A 327 -16.98 -8.26 6.78
CA ASP A 327 -15.75 -8.54 7.51
C ASP A 327 -15.59 -7.54 8.65
N LYS A 328 -15.70 -8.03 9.88
CA LYS A 328 -15.30 -7.27 11.08
C LYS A 328 -13.82 -7.45 11.41
N SER A 329 -13.24 -8.55 10.95
CA SER A 329 -11.84 -8.90 11.11
C SER A 329 -11.43 -9.89 10.03
N ILE A 330 -10.14 -9.97 9.75
CA ILE A 330 -9.52 -10.96 8.85
C ILE A 330 -8.51 -11.82 9.61
N GLU A 331 -8.26 -13.04 9.14
CA GLU A 331 -7.17 -13.90 9.61
C GLU A 331 -5.98 -13.73 8.67
N TRP A 332 -4.84 -13.32 9.21
CA TRP A 332 -3.59 -13.11 8.49
C TRP A 332 -2.58 -14.15 8.90
N THR A 333 -1.93 -14.80 7.93
CA THR A 333 -0.86 -15.77 8.17
C THR A 333 0.47 -15.22 7.64
N GLU A 334 1.46 -15.15 8.51
CA GLU A 334 2.84 -14.80 8.20
C GLU A 334 3.59 -15.98 7.55
N PRO A 335 4.73 -15.75 6.86
CA PRO A 335 5.50 -16.80 6.19
C PRO A 335 5.95 -17.93 7.11
N ASP A 336 6.12 -17.65 8.41
CA ASP A 336 6.46 -18.63 9.44
C ASP A 336 5.24 -19.46 9.93
N GLY A 337 4.04 -19.17 9.42
CA GLY A 337 2.79 -19.82 9.79
C GLY A 337 2.08 -19.18 11.00
N VAL A 338 2.63 -18.11 11.59
CA VAL A 338 1.99 -17.37 12.68
C VAL A 338 0.73 -16.70 12.16
N ARG A 339 -0.39 -16.98 12.85
CA ARG A 339 -1.70 -16.43 12.51
C ARG A 339 -2.06 -15.27 13.42
N ARG A 340 -2.62 -14.22 12.86
CA ARG A 340 -3.08 -13.02 13.58
C ARG A 340 -4.48 -12.63 13.12
N THR A 341 -5.30 -12.18 14.06
CA THR A 341 -6.61 -11.60 13.74
C THR A 341 -6.45 -10.09 13.65
N ILE A 342 -6.72 -9.52 12.49
CA ILE A 342 -6.61 -8.08 12.24
C ILE A 342 -8.01 -7.48 12.16
N PRO A 343 -8.35 -6.46 12.98
CA PRO A 343 -9.66 -5.82 12.92
C PRO A 343 -9.80 -4.99 11.65
N VAL A 344 -10.99 -5.00 11.06
CA VAL A 344 -11.35 -4.13 9.93
C VAL A 344 -11.82 -2.79 10.48
N ARG A 345 -11.21 -1.70 10.00
CA ARG A 345 -11.55 -0.32 10.35
C ARG A 345 -11.76 0.48 9.07
N GLY A 346 -12.91 1.15 8.95
CA GLY A 346 -13.23 1.92 7.74
C GLY A 346 -13.26 1.08 6.45
N GLY A 347 -13.61 -0.21 6.55
CA GLY A 347 -13.61 -1.14 5.41
C GLY A 347 -12.23 -1.67 5.00
N GLN A 348 -11.19 -1.39 5.78
CA GLN A 348 -9.83 -1.85 5.49
C GLN A 348 -9.19 -2.53 6.70
N ALA A 349 -8.33 -3.50 6.44
CA ALA A 349 -7.41 -4.05 7.42
C ALA A 349 -5.98 -3.79 6.93
N SER A 350 -5.14 -3.23 7.78
CA SER A 350 -3.75 -2.92 7.46
C SER A 350 -2.80 -3.49 8.51
N MET A 351 -1.65 -3.97 8.06
CA MET A 351 -0.57 -4.37 8.95
C MET A 351 0.79 -4.11 8.28
N GLU A 352 1.71 -3.57 9.07
CA GLU A 352 3.11 -3.42 8.69
C GLU A 352 3.75 -4.80 8.44
N THR A 353 4.42 -4.96 7.31
CA THR A 353 5.07 -6.22 6.93
C THR A 353 6.45 -6.34 7.55
N ARG A 354 6.66 -7.36 8.40
CA ARG A 354 7.92 -7.54 9.16
C ARG A 354 8.73 -8.77 8.77
N GLN A 355 8.21 -9.58 7.85
CA GLN A 355 8.87 -10.78 7.37
C GLN A 355 8.81 -10.81 5.84
N CYS A 356 9.88 -11.28 5.21
CA CYS A 356 9.88 -11.57 3.78
C CYS A 356 9.26 -12.94 3.52
N GLY A 357 8.61 -13.09 2.36
CA GLY A 357 8.03 -14.35 1.94
C GLY A 357 6.58 -14.21 1.46
N LEU A 358 5.86 -15.32 1.51
CA LEU A 358 4.45 -15.40 1.12
C LEU A 358 3.58 -15.24 2.37
N HIS A 359 2.67 -14.28 2.33
CA HIS A 359 1.64 -14.08 3.32
C HIS A 359 0.28 -14.50 2.75
N THR A 360 -0.62 -14.97 3.61
CA THR A 360 -2.00 -15.24 3.23
C THR A 360 -2.99 -14.50 4.12
N VAL A 361 -4.12 -14.12 3.53
CA VAL A 361 -5.23 -13.44 4.19
C VAL A 361 -6.50 -14.22 3.92
N LYS A 362 -7.20 -14.60 4.98
CA LYS A 362 -8.50 -15.24 4.92
C LYS A 362 -9.57 -14.28 5.42
N ALA A 363 -10.55 -14.02 4.55
CA ALA A 363 -11.71 -13.17 4.81
C ALA A 363 -13.00 -13.90 4.40
N SER A 364 -14.17 -13.31 4.66
CA SER A 364 -15.44 -13.89 4.22
C SER A 364 -15.56 -13.97 2.69
N SER A 365 -14.87 -13.09 1.96
CA SER A 365 -14.84 -13.08 0.50
C SER A 365 -13.90 -14.11 -0.13
N GLY A 366 -13.05 -14.79 0.66
CA GLY A 366 -12.13 -15.81 0.18
C GLY A 366 -10.75 -15.77 0.83
N GLU A 367 -9.82 -16.51 0.23
CA GLU A 367 -8.41 -16.53 0.60
C GLU A 367 -7.59 -15.78 -0.44
N TYR A 368 -6.65 -14.97 0.03
CA TYR A 368 -5.82 -14.08 -0.76
C TYR A 368 -4.36 -14.26 -0.35
N ALA A 369 -3.44 -14.00 -1.28
CA ALA A 369 -2.02 -14.06 -1.01
C ALA A 369 -1.32 -12.80 -1.52
N PHE A 370 -0.22 -12.45 -0.87
CA PHE A 370 0.69 -11.41 -1.31
C PHE A 370 2.12 -11.77 -0.89
N SER A 371 3.12 -11.28 -1.62
CA SER A 371 4.53 -11.49 -1.26
C SER A 371 5.19 -10.20 -0.80
N VAL A 372 6.11 -10.37 0.15
CA VAL A 372 6.96 -9.31 0.69
C VAL A 372 8.41 -9.65 0.39
N GLY A 373 9.12 -8.75 -0.27
CA GLY A 373 10.56 -8.84 -0.52
C GLY A 373 11.34 -7.71 0.16
N THR A 374 12.65 -7.89 0.37
CA THR A 374 13.53 -6.84 0.93
C THR A 374 13.62 -5.63 0.00
N LEU A 375 13.93 -5.87 -1.29
CA LEU A 375 13.92 -4.91 -2.40
C LEU A 375 14.52 -3.55 -2.02
N SER A 376 15.68 -3.58 -1.37
CA SER A 376 16.28 -2.43 -0.69
C SER A 376 17.72 -2.27 -1.11
N THR A 377 18.03 -1.18 -1.81
CA THR A 377 19.40 -0.94 -2.28
C THR A 377 20.35 -0.67 -1.11
N GLU A 378 19.84 0.01 -0.08
CA GLU A 378 20.59 0.48 1.08
C GLU A 378 20.84 -0.66 2.09
N GLU A 379 19.80 -1.44 2.42
CA GLU A 379 19.91 -2.59 3.34
C GLU A 379 20.74 -3.73 2.74
N SER A 380 20.74 -3.87 1.41
CA SER A 380 21.58 -4.84 0.72
C SER A 380 23.06 -4.45 0.68
N ASP A 381 23.42 -3.18 0.97
CA ASP A 381 24.81 -2.75 1.05
C ASP A 381 25.40 -3.02 2.44
N LEU A 382 26.07 -4.16 2.54
CA LEU A 382 26.72 -4.59 3.77
C LEU A 382 28.14 -4.05 3.93
N THR A 383 28.67 -3.27 2.98
CA THR A 383 30.09 -2.86 2.99
C THR A 383 30.44 -1.86 4.07
N GLY A 384 29.44 -1.12 4.58
CA GLY A 384 29.57 -0.17 5.69
C GLY A 384 29.28 -0.77 7.06
N THR A 385 28.91 -2.05 7.14
CA THR A 385 28.59 -2.70 8.42
C THR A 385 29.85 -2.96 9.25
N SER A 386 29.71 -2.88 10.58
CA SER A 386 30.83 -3.03 11.50
C SER A 386 30.38 -3.55 12.85
N SER A 387 31.34 -4.10 13.60
CA SER A 387 31.13 -4.59 14.96
C SER A 387 31.91 -3.75 15.96
N GLY A 388 31.30 -3.46 17.11
CA GLY A 388 31.96 -2.68 18.16
C GLY A 388 31.00 -2.15 19.21
N THR A 389 31.57 -1.60 20.28
CA THR A 389 30.83 -0.87 21.31
C THR A 389 31.29 0.58 21.30
N PHE A 390 30.33 1.52 21.26
CA PHE A 390 30.59 2.95 21.18
C PHE A 390 29.80 3.69 22.25
N GLY A 391 30.35 4.81 22.73
CA GLY A 391 29.80 5.53 23.86
C GLY A 391 29.98 4.76 25.16
N GLY A 392 29.07 4.99 26.12
CA GLY A 392 29.11 4.33 27.40
C GLY A 392 28.24 5.06 28.43
N TRP A 393 27.58 4.29 29.29
CA TRP A 393 26.78 4.82 30.38
C TRP A 393 27.62 5.31 31.57
N ASN A 394 28.89 4.93 31.61
CA ASN A 394 29.81 5.32 32.66
C ASN A 394 30.69 6.43 32.12
N ASP A 395 30.31 7.67 32.40
CA ASP A 395 31.22 8.80 32.32
C ASP A 395 31.67 9.13 33.74
N GLU A 396 32.98 9.21 33.98
CA GLU A 396 33.55 9.67 35.28
C GLU A 396 32.99 11.06 35.65
N ALA A 397 32.60 11.84 34.64
CA ALA A 397 31.91 13.12 34.82
C ALA A 397 30.52 12.97 35.46
N THR A 398 29.73 11.97 35.08
CA THR A 398 28.38 11.73 35.64
C THR A 398 28.45 11.26 37.09
N VAL A 399 29.42 10.39 37.40
CA VAL A 399 29.71 9.94 38.79
C VAL A 399 30.10 11.14 39.68
N ARG A 400 30.79 12.15 39.12
CA ARG A 400 31.16 13.38 39.82
C ARG A 400 29.96 14.29 40.14
N THR A 401 28.93 14.30 39.30
CA THR A 401 27.71 15.10 39.52
C THR A 401 26.76 14.49 40.57
N ASP A 402 26.71 13.16 40.66
CA ASP A 402 25.83 12.47 41.62
C ASP A 402 26.45 12.34 43.03
N TYR A 403 27.76 12.55 43.16
CA TYR A 403 28.37 12.78 44.47
C TYR A 403 27.99 14.17 44.98
N ARG A 404 26.89 14.25 45.75
CA ARG A 404 26.64 15.39 46.64
C ARG A 404 27.88 15.57 47.52
N SER A 405 28.66 16.59 47.20
CA SER A 405 29.94 16.89 47.84
C SER A 405 29.81 16.88 49.36
N ILE A 406 30.40 15.88 50.03
CA ILE A 406 30.42 15.80 51.52
C ILE A 406 31.27 16.94 52.12
N VAL A 407 31.94 17.73 51.26
CA VAL A 407 32.73 18.90 51.66
C VAL A 407 31.94 19.88 52.51
N TRP A 408 30.63 20.08 52.27
CA TRP A 408 29.83 20.96 53.13
C TRP A 408 29.68 20.39 54.55
N ALA A 409 29.49 19.07 54.69
CA ALA A 409 29.37 18.41 55.98
C ALA A 409 30.71 18.39 56.73
N LEU A 410 31.82 18.20 56.01
CA LEU A 410 33.18 18.30 56.57
C LEU A 410 33.51 19.74 57.01
N LEU A 411 33.16 20.75 56.22
CA LEU A 411 33.30 22.16 56.58
C LEU A 411 32.48 22.50 57.84
N LEU A 412 31.27 21.97 57.95
CA LEU A 412 30.42 22.13 59.13
C LEU A 412 31.04 21.48 60.38
N GLY A 413 31.67 20.30 60.22
CA GLY A 413 32.41 19.63 61.28
C GLY A 413 33.65 20.41 61.73
N VAL A 414 34.39 21.00 60.78
CA VAL A 414 35.55 21.86 61.09
C VAL A 414 35.11 23.13 61.81
N LEU A 415 34.03 23.77 61.38
CA LEU A 415 33.48 24.97 62.02
C LEU A 415 33.00 24.69 63.45
N THR A 416 32.36 23.55 63.70
CA THR A 416 31.96 23.16 65.06
C THR A 416 33.17 22.89 65.95
N LEU A 417 34.21 22.22 65.45
CA LEU A 417 35.47 22.03 66.18
C LEU A 417 36.15 23.35 66.52
N LEU A 418 36.20 24.29 65.56
CA LEU A 418 36.77 25.62 65.77
C LEU A 418 35.98 26.42 66.81
N ALA A 419 34.65 26.39 66.75
CA ALA A 419 33.78 27.05 67.72
C ALA A 419 33.94 26.46 69.13
N ALA A 420 34.02 25.13 69.25
CA ALA A 420 34.26 24.45 70.52
C ALA A 420 35.64 24.79 71.10
N HIS A 421 36.67 24.85 70.24
CA HIS A 421 38.02 25.25 70.64
C HIS A 421 38.05 26.69 71.16
N LEU A 422 37.44 27.63 70.43
CA LEU A 422 37.33 29.04 70.84
C LEU A 422 36.58 29.19 72.17
N ALA A 423 35.50 28.43 72.38
CA ALA A 423 34.74 28.45 73.63
C ALA A 423 35.56 27.90 74.81
N LEU A 424 36.38 26.87 74.60
CA LEU A 424 37.26 26.31 75.62
C LEU A 424 38.42 27.25 75.98
N VAL A 425 39.02 27.91 75.00
CA VAL A 425 40.08 28.91 75.21
C VAL A 425 39.54 30.11 75.99
N ARG A 426 38.34 30.61 75.63
CA ARG A 426 37.69 31.73 76.32
C ARG A 426 37.24 31.42 77.75
N LYS A 427 37.11 30.15 78.13
CA LYS A 427 36.81 29.72 79.51
C LYS A 427 38.06 29.60 80.40
N ARG A 428 39.26 29.66 79.82
CA ARG A 428 40.55 29.47 80.52
C ARG A 428 41.39 30.74 80.65
N GLY A 429 41.02 31.83 79.99
CA GLY A 429 41.52 33.18 80.25
C GLY A 429 40.42 34.02 80.89
#